data_AF-A0A7T5JMM7-F1
#
_entry.id   AF-A0A7T5JMM7-F1
#
_cell.length_a   1.000
_cell.length_b   1.000
_cell.length_c   1.000
_cell.angle_alpha   90.00
_cell.angle_beta   90.00
_cell.angle_gamma   90.00
#
_symmetry.space_group_name_H-M   'P 1'
#
loop_
_entity.id
_entity.type
_entity.pdbx_description
1 polymer ?
#
loop_
_entity_poly.entity_id
_entity_poly.type
_entity_poly.pdbx_seq_one_letter_code
_entity_poly.pdbx_strand_id
1 'polypeptide(L)'
;MFWKRFLNKKPKGYIRCLGLEEWWLSLTEEQREDCRCVFEYEVNGGKENVDIREIAATSMTRQGLLRIFASGVMNLEFKLQLLDFAEREAVSASDIVELHYIYMTRWKLYKRLWSQNSSWFEHLETYLKKDISIHDDFYEGLKKEGWKALPNYPAFKELALLYERTGRYREAIKNVEEAMAKNVKEETSFERRLKRLTRLETGG
;
A
#
# COMPACT_ATOMS: atom_id res chain seq x y z
N MET A 1 20.80 37.97 -3.99
CA MET A 1 19.38 37.69 -3.66
C MET A 1 18.56 37.66 -4.97
N PHE A 2 18.79 36.64 -5.80
CA PHE A 2 18.21 36.51 -7.14
C PHE A 2 17.74 35.07 -7.34
N TRP A 3 16.64 34.69 -6.71
CA TRP A 3 15.87 33.54 -7.14
C TRP A 3 14.48 34.04 -7.50
N LYS A 4 14.31 34.19 -8.81
CA LYS A 4 13.07 34.58 -9.45
C LYS A 4 11.96 33.65 -8.96
N ARG A 5 11.03 34.27 -8.24
CA ARG A 5 9.57 34.13 -8.33
C ARG A 5 9.12 33.58 -9.71
N PHE A 6 9.38 32.31 -9.99
CA PHE A 6 8.60 31.57 -10.98
C PHE A 6 7.19 31.59 -10.42
N LEU A 7 6.31 32.31 -11.11
CA LEU A 7 4.88 32.28 -10.84
C LEU A 7 4.47 30.81 -10.84
N ASN A 8 4.24 30.23 -9.65
CA ASN A 8 3.58 28.95 -9.46
C ASN A 8 2.19 29.10 -10.10
N LYS A 9 2.09 28.82 -11.40
CA LYS A 9 0.80 28.66 -12.06
C LYS A 9 0.10 27.56 -11.26
N LYS A 10 -1.09 27.86 -10.75
CA LYS A 10 -1.87 26.88 -9.98
C LYS A 10 -1.93 25.59 -10.78
N PRO A 11 -1.53 24.44 -10.21
CA PRO A 11 -1.59 23.18 -10.93
C PRO A 11 -3.03 22.89 -11.31
N LYS A 12 -3.19 22.14 -12.39
CA LYS A 12 -4.48 21.68 -12.93
C LYS A 12 -4.58 20.16 -12.74
N GLY A 13 -5.26 19.47 -13.64
CA GLY A 13 -5.26 18.03 -13.72
C GLY A 13 -5.85 17.34 -12.51
N TYR A 14 -5.35 16.14 -12.26
CA TYR A 14 -5.68 15.36 -11.07
C TYR A 14 -5.28 16.09 -9.78
N ILE A 15 -4.17 16.82 -9.79
CA ILE A 15 -3.72 17.59 -8.62
C ILE A 15 -4.80 18.58 -8.17
N ARG A 16 -5.33 19.38 -9.11
CA ARG A 16 -6.42 20.32 -8.80
C ARG A 16 -7.74 19.60 -8.50
N CYS A 17 -8.09 18.61 -9.31
CA CYS A 17 -9.36 17.89 -9.15
C CYS A 17 -9.49 17.23 -7.77
N LEU A 18 -8.36 16.85 -7.15
CA LEU A 18 -8.31 16.16 -5.85
C LEU A 18 -7.87 17.06 -4.69
N GLY A 19 -7.78 18.38 -4.89
CA GLY A 19 -7.43 19.33 -3.83
C GLY A 19 -6.00 19.18 -3.30
N LEU A 20 -5.07 18.77 -4.16
CA LEU A 20 -3.66 18.47 -3.83
C LEU A 20 -2.71 19.62 -4.18
N GLU A 21 -3.21 20.80 -4.52
CA GLU A 21 -2.41 21.90 -5.09
C GLU A 21 -1.30 22.37 -4.14
N GLU A 22 -1.64 22.63 -2.87
CA GLU A 22 -0.67 23.13 -1.89
C GLU A 22 0.47 22.12 -1.66
N TRP A 23 0.13 20.84 -1.58
CA TRP A 23 1.13 19.77 -1.49
C TRP A 23 2.00 19.72 -2.75
N TRP A 24 1.41 19.77 -3.94
CA TRP A 24 2.14 19.72 -5.21
C TRP A 24 3.13 20.87 -5.38
N LEU A 25 2.72 22.07 -4.94
CA LEU A 25 3.57 23.26 -4.96
C LEU A 25 4.70 23.21 -3.91
N SER A 26 4.58 22.36 -2.88
CA SER A 26 5.64 22.13 -1.90
C SER A 26 6.75 21.19 -2.40
N LEU A 27 6.48 20.39 -3.45
CA LEU A 27 7.45 19.46 -4.02
C LEU A 27 8.56 20.17 -4.82
N THR A 28 9.69 19.49 -4.99
CA THR A 28 10.69 19.88 -5.99
C THR A 28 10.19 19.56 -7.41
N GLU A 29 10.81 20.16 -8.44
CA GLU A 29 10.44 19.80 -9.82
C GLU A 29 10.82 18.36 -10.17
N GLU A 30 11.91 17.85 -9.60
CA GLU A 30 12.32 16.44 -9.75
C GLU A 30 11.25 15.50 -9.19
N GLN A 31 10.75 15.77 -7.99
CA GLN A 31 9.65 14.99 -7.39
C GLN A 31 8.36 15.07 -8.21
N ARG A 32 8.02 16.24 -8.76
CA ARG A 32 6.87 16.40 -9.64
C ARG A 32 7.03 15.59 -10.93
N GLU A 33 8.23 15.63 -11.53
CA GLU A 33 8.50 14.87 -12.75
C GLU A 33 8.47 13.36 -12.50
N ASP A 34 8.98 12.89 -11.37
CA ASP A 34 8.83 11.50 -10.95
C ASP A 34 7.35 11.10 -10.87
N CYS A 35 6.50 11.91 -10.21
CA CYS A 35 5.06 11.66 -10.13
C CYS A 35 4.42 11.60 -11.53
N ARG A 36 4.79 12.50 -12.44
CA ARG A 36 4.29 12.50 -13.83
C ARG A 36 4.71 11.25 -14.59
N CYS A 37 5.98 10.85 -14.50
CA CYS A 37 6.49 9.63 -15.14
C CYS A 37 5.79 8.38 -14.63
N VAL A 38 5.60 8.28 -13.31
CA VAL A 38 4.89 7.15 -12.71
C VAL A 38 3.44 7.10 -13.16
N PHE A 39 2.75 8.23 -13.19
CA PHE A 39 1.37 8.30 -13.69
C PHE A 39 1.26 7.81 -15.12
N GLU A 40 2.17 8.24 -16.00
CA GLU A 40 2.19 7.82 -17.39
C GLU A 40 2.39 6.32 -17.53
N TYR A 41 3.31 5.74 -16.77
CA TYR A 41 3.59 4.32 -16.83
C TYR A 41 2.48 3.45 -16.22
N GLU A 42 2.00 3.79 -15.01
CA GLU A 42 1.07 2.96 -14.23
C GLU A 42 -0.39 3.12 -14.69
N VAL A 43 -0.77 4.33 -15.13
CA VAL A 43 -2.16 4.64 -15.52
C VAL A 43 -2.31 4.66 -17.04
N ASN A 44 -1.21 4.56 -17.80
CA ASN A 44 -1.20 4.71 -19.25
C ASN A 44 -1.87 6.01 -19.72
N GLY A 45 -1.69 7.09 -18.95
CA GLY A 45 -2.25 8.42 -19.21
C GLY A 45 -1.17 9.44 -19.53
N GLY A 46 -1.48 10.48 -20.29
CA GLY A 46 -0.50 11.55 -20.55
C GLY A 46 -0.02 12.23 -19.26
N LYS A 47 1.29 12.49 -19.13
CA LYS A 47 1.91 13.22 -18.00
C LYS A 47 1.19 14.51 -17.68
N GLU A 48 0.72 15.21 -18.70
CA GLU A 48 0.03 16.48 -18.60
C GLU A 48 -1.33 16.38 -17.89
N ASN A 49 -1.91 15.18 -17.76
CA ASN A 49 -3.13 14.98 -16.99
C ASN A 49 -2.90 15.14 -15.48
N VAL A 50 -1.66 14.99 -15.00
CA VAL A 50 -1.35 15.15 -13.58
C VAL A 50 -1.61 16.58 -13.12
N ASP A 51 -1.00 17.58 -13.79
CA ASP A 51 -1.02 18.96 -13.31
C ASP A 51 -1.15 20.05 -14.39
N ILE A 52 -1.33 19.71 -15.67
CA ILE A 52 -1.36 20.69 -16.78
C ILE A 52 -2.75 20.80 -17.45
N ARG A 53 -3.38 19.68 -17.83
CA ARG A 53 -4.70 19.67 -18.47
C ARG A 53 -5.81 19.88 -17.46
N GLU A 54 -6.92 20.48 -17.85
CA GLU A 54 -8.11 20.52 -16.98
C GLU A 54 -8.78 19.15 -16.95
N ILE A 55 -9.15 18.70 -15.76
CA ILE A 55 -9.97 17.51 -15.54
C ILE A 55 -11.22 17.97 -14.81
N ALA A 56 -12.39 17.76 -15.43
CA ALA A 56 -13.66 18.22 -14.88
C ALA A 56 -14.13 17.35 -13.70
N ALA A 57 -13.89 16.04 -13.76
CA ALA A 57 -14.23 15.08 -12.73
C ALA A 57 -13.37 13.82 -12.87
N THR A 58 -13.24 13.06 -11.79
CA THR A 58 -12.60 11.75 -11.79
C THR A 58 -13.20 10.83 -10.72
N SER A 59 -13.12 9.52 -10.95
CA SER A 59 -13.39 8.50 -9.94
C SER A 59 -12.14 8.14 -9.11
N MET A 60 -10.96 8.63 -9.49
CA MET A 60 -9.73 8.42 -8.73
C MET A 60 -9.81 9.18 -7.41
N THR A 61 -9.44 8.52 -6.32
CA THR A 61 -9.38 9.15 -5.00
C THR A 61 -8.02 9.81 -4.77
N ARG A 62 -7.95 10.74 -3.81
CA ARG A 62 -6.71 11.42 -3.42
C ARG A 62 -5.64 10.43 -2.96
N GLN A 63 -6.02 9.55 -2.04
CA GLN A 63 -5.21 8.46 -1.52
C GLN A 63 -4.79 7.47 -2.63
N GLY A 64 -5.67 7.20 -3.59
CA GLY A 64 -5.38 6.35 -4.74
C GLY A 64 -4.29 6.92 -5.64
N LEU A 65 -4.38 8.21 -5.98
CA LEU A 65 -3.34 8.90 -6.76
C LEU A 65 -1.99 8.89 -6.02
N LEU A 66 -1.98 9.20 -4.72
CA LEU A 66 -0.75 9.19 -3.92
C LEU A 66 -0.11 7.80 -3.84
N ARG A 67 -0.93 6.73 -3.72
CA ARG A 67 -0.43 5.35 -3.77
C ARG A 67 0.14 5.00 -5.16
N ILE A 68 -0.50 5.45 -6.25
CA ILE A 68 0.03 5.27 -7.61
C ILE A 68 1.41 5.91 -7.72
N PHE A 69 1.57 7.17 -7.30
CA PHE A 69 2.90 7.79 -7.30
C PHE A 69 3.92 6.98 -6.49
N ALA A 70 3.53 6.50 -5.31
CA ALA A 70 4.42 5.70 -4.47
C ALA A 70 4.83 4.34 -5.09
N SER A 71 4.03 3.74 -5.98
CA SER A 71 4.39 2.44 -6.59
C SER A 71 5.65 2.57 -7.44
N GLY A 72 5.75 3.61 -8.26
CA GLY A 72 6.81 3.76 -9.25
C GLY A 72 7.98 4.68 -8.87
N VAL A 73 7.82 5.62 -7.92
CA VAL A 73 8.92 6.53 -7.53
C VAL A 73 10.16 5.75 -7.09
N MET A 74 11.36 6.17 -7.49
CA MET A 74 12.60 5.46 -7.15
C MET A 74 13.21 5.90 -5.83
N ASN A 75 13.11 7.19 -5.50
CA ASN A 75 13.60 7.72 -4.23
C ASN A 75 12.82 7.13 -3.04
N LEU A 76 13.52 6.39 -2.17
CA LEU A 76 12.88 5.69 -1.05
C LEU A 76 12.24 6.65 -0.04
N GLU A 77 12.91 7.75 0.29
CA GLU A 77 12.38 8.72 1.26
C GLU A 77 11.08 9.35 0.75
N PHE A 78 11.08 9.83 -0.50
CA PHE A 78 9.89 10.40 -1.12
C PHE A 78 8.76 9.38 -1.27
N LYS A 79 9.10 8.13 -1.62
CA LYS A 79 8.13 7.02 -1.62
C LYS A 79 7.46 6.81 -0.26
N LEU A 80 8.24 6.82 0.82
CA LEU A 80 7.68 6.67 2.16
C LEU A 80 6.80 7.87 2.55
N GLN A 81 7.20 9.09 2.20
CA GLN A 81 6.39 10.30 2.41
C GLN A 81 5.04 10.23 1.67
N LEU A 82 5.03 9.75 0.42
CA LEU A 82 3.81 9.54 -0.36
C LEU A 82 2.90 8.49 0.30
N LEU A 83 3.46 7.38 0.79
CA LEU A 83 2.69 6.34 1.48
C LEU A 83 2.15 6.82 2.84
N ASP A 84 2.90 7.65 3.58
CA ASP A 84 2.43 8.29 4.82
C ASP A 84 1.28 9.24 4.53
N PHE A 85 1.35 9.97 3.42
CA PHE A 85 0.28 10.86 3.02
C PHE A 85 -0.96 10.09 2.57
N ALA A 86 -0.79 9.08 1.71
CA ALA A 86 -1.89 8.24 1.25
C ALA A 86 -2.62 7.56 2.42
N GLU A 87 -1.87 7.01 3.39
CA GLU A 87 -2.44 6.37 4.59
C GLU A 87 -3.29 7.36 5.40
N ARG A 88 -2.80 8.58 5.65
CA ARG A 88 -3.57 9.60 6.38
C ARG A 88 -4.86 9.98 5.67
N GLU A 89 -4.81 10.13 4.35
CA GLU A 89 -5.99 10.45 3.54
C GLU A 89 -7.02 9.31 3.55
N ALA A 90 -6.57 8.06 3.39
CA ALA A 90 -7.44 6.89 3.45
C ALA A 90 -8.10 6.72 4.83
N VAL A 91 -7.35 6.92 5.92
CA VAL A 91 -7.90 6.89 7.29
C VAL A 91 -8.92 8.02 7.49
N SER A 92 -8.61 9.24 7.07
CA SER A 92 -9.52 10.38 7.16
C SER A 92 -10.83 10.15 6.39
N ALA A 93 -10.73 9.53 5.21
CA ALA A 93 -11.87 9.18 4.37
C ALA A 93 -12.62 7.92 4.83
N SER A 94 -12.12 7.19 5.83
CA SER A 94 -12.60 5.85 6.21
C SER A 94 -12.64 4.88 5.01
N ASP A 95 -11.70 5.02 4.08
CA ASP A 95 -11.59 4.22 2.86
C ASP A 95 -10.77 2.96 3.14
N ILE A 96 -11.44 1.94 3.69
CA ILE A 96 -10.82 0.67 4.08
C ILE A 96 -10.25 -0.08 2.86
N VAL A 97 -10.91 0.04 1.69
CA VAL A 97 -10.46 -0.60 0.45
C VAL A 97 -9.11 -0.03 0.03
N GLU A 98 -8.97 1.30 0.00
CA GLU A 98 -7.68 1.89 -0.32
C GLU A 98 -6.64 1.64 0.77
N LEU A 99 -7.05 1.66 2.05
CA LEU A 99 -6.15 1.40 3.17
C LEU A 99 -5.49 0.01 3.07
N HIS A 100 -6.24 -1.02 2.68
CA HIS A 100 -5.71 -2.34 2.35
C HIS A 100 -4.63 -2.27 1.26
N TYR A 101 -4.90 -1.58 0.15
CA TYR A 101 -3.92 -1.46 -0.92
C TYR A 101 -2.67 -0.64 -0.54
N ILE A 102 -2.82 0.38 0.32
CA ILE A 102 -1.69 1.15 0.85
C ILE A 102 -0.83 0.28 1.77
N TYR A 103 -1.45 -0.47 2.69
CA TYR A 103 -0.75 -1.41 3.56
C TYR A 103 -0.04 -2.49 2.75
N MET A 104 -0.70 -3.02 1.72
CA MET A 104 -0.10 -3.95 0.77
C MET A 104 1.14 -3.39 0.09
N THR A 105 1.08 -2.17 -0.44
CA THR A 105 2.24 -1.52 -1.06
C THR A 105 3.39 -1.39 -0.06
N ARG A 106 3.10 -1.00 1.18
CA ARG A 106 4.11 -0.85 2.23
C ARG A 106 4.76 -2.16 2.64
N TRP A 107 3.98 -3.19 2.98
CA TRP A 107 4.61 -4.44 3.40
C TRP A 107 5.37 -5.12 2.25
N LYS A 108 4.95 -4.95 0.99
CA LYS A 108 5.76 -5.39 -0.17
C LYS A 108 7.09 -4.64 -0.26
N LEU A 109 7.07 -3.32 -0.06
CA LEU A 109 8.28 -2.51 0.00
C LEU A 109 9.21 -2.97 1.13
N TYR A 110 8.69 -3.10 2.36
CA TYR A 110 9.49 -3.51 3.51
C TYR A 110 9.99 -4.95 3.40
N LYS A 111 9.26 -5.87 2.76
CA LYS A 111 9.74 -7.22 2.47
C LYS A 111 10.96 -7.20 1.55
N ARG A 112 10.95 -6.34 0.53
CA ARG A 112 12.12 -6.15 -0.35
C ARG A 112 13.29 -5.55 0.42
N LEU A 113 13.06 -4.50 1.21
CA LEU A 113 14.11 -3.87 2.03
C LEU A 113 14.67 -4.80 3.11
N TRP A 114 13.82 -5.64 3.72
CA TRP A 114 14.22 -6.62 4.71
C TRP A 114 15.18 -7.67 4.16
N SER A 115 14.99 -8.09 2.90
CA SER A 115 15.94 -8.99 2.24
C SER A 115 17.34 -8.40 2.07
N GLN A 116 17.47 -7.08 2.16
CA GLN A 116 18.74 -6.34 2.06
C GLN A 116 19.28 -5.93 3.44
N ASN A 117 18.40 -5.64 4.39
CA ASN A 117 18.74 -5.20 5.73
C ASN A 117 17.69 -5.68 6.74
N SER A 118 18.11 -6.47 7.73
CA SER A 118 17.23 -7.04 8.74
C SER A 118 16.48 -6.00 9.61
N SER A 119 16.96 -4.74 9.68
CA SER A 119 16.32 -3.68 10.46
C SER A 119 14.90 -3.32 10.00
N TRP A 120 14.50 -3.72 8.79
CA TRP A 120 13.14 -3.51 8.27
C TRP A 120 12.12 -4.54 8.76
N PHE A 121 12.55 -5.54 9.54
CA PHE A 121 11.68 -6.59 10.05
C PHE A 121 10.46 -6.03 10.79
N GLU A 122 10.66 -5.10 11.73
CA GLU A 122 9.57 -4.55 12.55
C GLU A 122 8.56 -3.75 11.72
N HIS A 123 9.03 -3.04 10.69
CA HIS A 123 8.17 -2.30 9.76
C HIS A 123 7.31 -3.26 8.93
N LEU A 124 7.92 -4.35 8.45
CA LEU A 124 7.21 -5.39 7.72
C LEU A 124 6.14 -6.07 8.60
N GLU A 125 6.51 -6.49 9.81
CA GLU A 125 5.58 -7.11 10.76
C GLU A 125 4.42 -6.16 11.10
N THR A 126 4.72 -4.88 11.35
CA THR A 126 3.73 -3.86 11.70
C THR A 126 2.69 -3.69 10.59
N TYR A 127 3.13 -3.55 9.34
CA TYR A 127 2.18 -3.32 8.24
C TYR A 127 1.41 -4.58 7.83
N LEU A 128 2.00 -5.77 7.98
CA LEU A 128 1.24 -7.02 7.83
C LEU A 128 0.14 -7.14 8.89
N LYS A 129 0.43 -6.79 10.15
CA LYS A 129 -0.56 -6.76 11.24
C LYS A 129 -1.65 -5.72 11.02
N LYS A 130 -1.28 -4.50 10.60
CA LYS A 130 -2.25 -3.46 10.22
C LYS A 130 -3.19 -3.94 9.11
N ASP A 131 -2.64 -4.55 8.06
CA ASP A 131 -3.41 -5.11 6.96
C ASP A 131 -4.37 -6.21 7.43
N ILE A 132 -3.90 -7.15 8.24
CA ILE A 132 -4.75 -8.21 8.82
C ILE A 132 -5.86 -7.62 9.70
N SER A 133 -5.59 -6.56 10.46
CA SER A 133 -6.56 -5.98 11.39
C SER A 133 -7.80 -5.39 10.71
N ILE A 134 -7.69 -5.00 9.44
CA ILE A 134 -8.79 -4.44 8.65
C ILE A 134 -9.44 -5.48 7.71
N HIS A 135 -9.04 -6.75 7.79
CA HIS A 135 -9.49 -7.81 6.86
C HIS A 135 -11.01 -7.92 6.78
N ASP A 136 -11.70 -7.97 7.93
CA ASP A 136 -13.14 -8.19 7.96
C ASP A 136 -13.89 -7.00 7.36
N ASP A 137 -13.50 -5.78 7.74
CA ASP A 137 -14.05 -4.54 7.20
C ASP A 137 -13.80 -4.41 5.69
N PHE A 138 -12.62 -4.83 5.21
CA PHE A 138 -12.27 -4.83 3.80
C PHE A 138 -13.20 -5.76 3.00
N TYR A 139 -13.37 -7.01 3.45
CA TYR A 139 -14.26 -7.96 2.78
C TYR A 139 -15.73 -7.54 2.86
N GLU A 140 -16.17 -6.94 3.97
CA GLU A 140 -17.51 -6.36 4.06
C GLU A 140 -17.70 -5.20 3.07
N GLY A 141 -16.69 -4.32 2.94
CA GLY A 141 -16.68 -3.23 1.97
C GLY A 141 -16.86 -3.74 0.54
N LEU A 142 -16.06 -4.72 0.13
CA LEU A 142 -16.18 -5.31 -1.22
C LEU A 142 -17.53 -5.98 -1.46
N LYS A 143 -18.10 -6.67 -0.45
CA LYS A 143 -19.44 -7.26 -0.57
C LYS A 143 -20.51 -6.19 -0.78
N LYS A 144 -20.44 -5.07 -0.05
CA LYS A 144 -21.37 -3.93 -0.19
C LYS A 144 -21.27 -3.29 -1.58
N GLU A 145 -20.09 -3.27 -2.18
CA GLU A 145 -19.86 -2.84 -3.57
C GLU A 145 -20.35 -3.86 -4.62
N GLY A 146 -20.83 -5.03 -4.21
CA GLY A 146 -21.40 -6.04 -5.11
C GLY A 146 -20.38 -7.01 -5.72
N TRP A 147 -19.19 -7.12 -5.15
CA TRP A 147 -18.19 -8.10 -5.61
C TRP A 147 -18.69 -9.53 -5.43
N LYS A 148 -18.74 -10.29 -6.53
CA LYS A 148 -19.19 -11.71 -6.54
C LYS A 148 -18.14 -12.68 -5.99
N ALA A 149 -16.86 -12.33 -6.13
CA ALA A 149 -15.74 -13.11 -5.66
C ALA A 149 -14.78 -12.19 -4.91
N LEU A 150 -14.43 -12.57 -3.68
CA LEU A 150 -13.47 -11.82 -2.89
C LEU A 150 -12.05 -12.11 -3.37
N PRO A 151 -11.19 -11.09 -3.45
CA PRO A 151 -9.80 -11.26 -3.83
C PRO A 151 -9.04 -12.07 -2.77
N ASN A 152 -7.89 -12.60 -3.14
CA ASN A 152 -6.97 -13.22 -2.18
C ASN A 152 -6.42 -12.17 -1.20
N TYR A 153 -6.19 -12.58 0.04
CA TYR A 153 -5.66 -11.71 1.11
C TYR A 153 -4.30 -12.22 1.61
N PRO A 154 -3.20 -11.90 0.90
CA PRO A 154 -1.91 -12.54 1.13
C PRO A 154 -1.24 -12.16 2.46
N ALA A 155 -1.72 -11.14 3.17
CA ALA A 155 -1.09 -10.66 4.41
C ALA A 155 -0.94 -11.76 5.47
N PHE A 156 -1.95 -12.62 5.65
CA PHE A 156 -1.87 -13.77 6.56
C PHE A 156 -0.73 -14.72 6.18
N LYS A 157 -0.64 -15.11 4.91
CA LYS A 157 0.43 -15.98 4.42
C LYS A 157 1.81 -15.35 4.66
N GLU A 158 1.94 -14.07 4.33
CA GLU A 158 3.20 -13.34 4.45
C GLU A 158 3.64 -13.17 5.91
N LEU A 159 2.70 -12.93 6.83
CA LEU A 159 3.00 -12.86 8.26
C LEU A 159 3.40 -14.22 8.83
N ALA A 160 2.72 -15.30 8.43
CA ALA A 160 3.11 -16.65 8.83
C ALA A 160 4.53 -17.00 8.34
N LEU A 161 4.87 -16.65 7.10
CA LEU A 161 6.22 -16.83 6.55
C LEU A 161 7.27 -15.99 7.27
N LEU A 162 6.93 -14.76 7.64
CA LEU A 162 7.80 -13.88 8.41
C LEU A 162 8.16 -14.49 9.77
N TYR A 163 7.15 -14.96 10.49
CA TYR A 163 7.32 -15.63 11.78
C TYR A 163 8.08 -16.96 11.66
N GLU A 164 7.76 -17.78 10.67
CA GLU A 164 8.47 -19.04 10.39
C GLU A 164 9.96 -18.81 10.15
N ARG A 165 10.32 -17.79 9.36
CA ARG A 165 11.72 -17.42 9.07
C ARG A 165 12.49 -16.90 10.28
N THR A 166 11.79 -16.41 11.30
CA THR A 166 12.38 -15.89 12.54
C THR A 166 12.27 -16.84 13.72
N GLY A 167 11.86 -18.09 13.48
CA GLY A 167 11.71 -19.12 14.53
C GLY A 167 10.52 -18.89 15.46
N ARG A 168 9.64 -17.93 15.13
CA ARG A 168 8.45 -17.56 15.91
C ARG A 168 7.28 -18.47 15.55
N TYR A 169 7.47 -19.78 15.71
CA TYR A 169 6.54 -20.80 15.20
C TYR A 169 5.15 -20.71 15.83
N ARG A 170 5.08 -20.37 17.13
CA ARG A 170 3.80 -20.22 17.83
C ARG A 170 2.97 -19.07 17.26
N GLU A 171 3.58 -17.93 16.99
CA GLU A 171 2.88 -16.81 16.33
C GLU A 171 2.50 -17.14 14.89
N ALA A 172 3.34 -17.90 14.17
CA ALA A 172 3.01 -18.40 12.84
C ALA A 172 1.77 -19.29 12.86
N ILE A 173 1.68 -20.23 13.81
CA ILE A 173 0.53 -21.13 14.01
C ILE A 173 -0.73 -20.32 14.29
N LYS A 174 -0.68 -19.42 15.29
CA LYS A 174 -1.84 -18.58 15.65
C LYS A 174 -2.37 -17.79 14.46
N ASN A 175 -1.49 -17.18 13.67
CA ASN A 175 -1.88 -16.42 12.49
C ASN A 175 -2.50 -17.30 11.39
N VAL A 176 -2.00 -18.54 11.22
CA VAL A 176 -2.58 -19.51 10.27
C VAL A 176 -3.96 -19.97 10.72
N GLU A 177 -4.13 -20.26 12.01
CA GLU A 177 -5.43 -20.62 12.59
C GLU A 177 -6.46 -19.49 12.42
N GLU A 178 -6.05 -18.24 12.63
CA GLU A 178 -6.90 -17.08 12.40
C GLU A 178 -7.32 -16.96 10.93
N ALA A 179 -6.39 -17.13 9.99
CA ALA A 179 -6.68 -17.11 8.56
C ALA A 179 -7.70 -18.19 8.16
N MET A 180 -7.55 -19.40 8.72
CA MET A 180 -8.49 -20.51 8.52
C MET A 180 -9.88 -20.18 9.10
N ALA A 181 -9.95 -19.65 10.32
CA ALA A 181 -11.21 -19.24 10.93
C ALA A 181 -11.94 -18.16 10.12
N LYS A 182 -11.19 -17.26 9.47
CA LYS A 182 -11.69 -16.22 8.57
C LYS A 182 -11.96 -16.71 7.13
N ASN A 183 -11.75 -17.99 6.84
CA ASN A 183 -11.90 -18.58 5.51
C ASN A 183 -11.07 -17.85 4.42
N VAL A 184 -9.88 -17.37 4.78
CA VAL A 184 -8.97 -16.70 3.84
C VAL A 184 -8.51 -17.71 2.80
N LYS A 185 -8.60 -17.34 1.52
CA LYS A 185 -8.13 -18.17 0.41
C LYS A 185 -6.61 -18.02 0.22
N GLU A 186 -5.92 -19.15 0.13
CA GLU A 186 -4.48 -19.23 -0.21
C GLU A 186 -4.26 -20.32 -1.28
N GLU A 187 -3.33 -20.09 -2.22
CA GLU A 187 -2.91 -21.08 -3.22
C GLU A 187 -2.33 -22.37 -2.59
N THR A 188 -1.53 -22.21 -1.55
CA THR A 188 -1.00 -23.31 -0.72
C THR A 188 -1.84 -23.40 0.53
N SER A 189 -2.60 -24.48 0.71
CA SER A 189 -3.58 -24.56 1.81
C SER A 189 -2.95 -24.31 3.19
N PHE A 190 -3.62 -23.49 4.00
CA PHE A 190 -3.21 -23.16 5.36
C PHE A 190 -3.05 -24.40 6.24
N GLU A 191 -3.83 -25.46 5.99
CA GLU A 191 -3.74 -26.75 6.69
C GLU A 191 -2.38 -27.42 6.50
N ARG A 192 -1.78 -27.33 5.30
CA ARG A 192 -0.44 -27.88 5.04
C ARG A 192 0.61 -27.09 5.82
N ARG A 193 0.46 -25.76 5.86
CA ARG A 193 1.35 -24.88 6.62
C ARG A 193 1.25 -25.14 8.12
N LEU A 194 0.05 -25.25 8.65
CA LEU A 194 -0.21 -25.58 10.06
C LEU A 194 0.50 -26.87 10.46
N LYS A 195 0.29 -27.96 9.70
CA LYS A 195 0.96 -29.25 9.94
C LYS A 195 2.49 -29.14 9.96
N ARG A 196 3.08 -28.33 9.07
CA ARG A 196 4.53 -28.11 9.04
C ARG A 196 5.00 -27.33 10.28
N LEU A 197 4.32 -26.23 10.60
CA LEU A 197 4.68 -25.36 11.72
C LEU A 197 4.58 -26.09 13.06
N THR A 198 3.54 -26.91 13.28
CA THR A 198 3.39 -27.71 14.50
C THR A 198 4.57 -28.66 14.71
N ARG A 199 5.07 -29.30 13.63
CA ARG A 199 6.25 -30.17 13.72
C ARG A 199 7.52 -29.38 14.09
N LEU A 200 7.68 -28.19 13.54
CA LEU A 200 8.81 -27.31 13.84
C LEU A 200 8.77 -26.79 15.28
N GLU A 201 7.58 -26.45 15.81
CA GLU A 201 7.44 -26.00 17.20
C GLU A 201 7.79 -27.11 18.20
N THR A 202 7.41 -28.37 17.92
CA THR A 202 7.65 -29.51 18.82
C THR A 202 9.06 -30.10 18.72
N GLY A 203 9.97 -29.51 17.94
CA GLY A 203 11.36 -29.95 17.82
C GLY A 203 11.54 -31.22 17.00
N GLY A 204 10.91 -31.28 15.80
CA GLY A 204 11.15 -32.36 14.84
C GLY A 204 12.63 -32.60 14.52
#